data_AF-A0A2A6Z812-F1
#
_entry.id   AF-A0A2A6Z812-F1
#
_cell.length_a   1.000
_cell.length_b   1.000
_cell.length_c   1.000
_cell.angle_alpha   90.00
_cell.angle_beta   90.00
_cell.angle_gamma   90.00
#
_symmetry.space_group_name_H-M   'P 1'
#
loop_
_entity.id
_entity.type
_entity.pdbx_description
1 polymer ?
#
loop_
_entity_poly.entity_id
_entity_poly.type
_entity_poly.pdbx_seq_one_letter_code
_entity_poly.pdbx_strand_id
1 'polypeptide(L)' 'MKTANRTKPKTDFGIEVRVFTAQTGMTVKELAERAGVKYTTLVETTTGRCAGHQLIPVVREFMQNYRKEE' A
#
# COMPACT_ATOMS: atom_id res chain seq x y z
N MET A 1 12.67 -20.05 -2.39
CA MET A 1 12.45 -18.65 -2.80
C MET A 1 13.23 -17.74 -1.87
N LYS A 2 14.09 -16.85 -2.38
CA LYS A 2 14.88 -15.93 -1.53
C LYS A 2 13.94 -14.82 -1.05
N THR A 3 13.49 -14.86 0.20
CA THR A 3 12.66 -13.79 0.78
C THR A 3 13.49 -12.51 0.79
N ALA A 4 13.08 -11.50 0.02
CA ALA A 4 13.79 -10.23 0.01
C ALA A 4 13.78 -9.66 1.44
N ASN A 5 14.96 -9.56 2.06
CA ASN A 5 15.10 -9.02 3.40
C ASN A 5 14.86 -7.51 3.34
N ARG A 6 13.60 -7.10 3.50
CA ARG A 6 13.16 -5.69 3.43
C ARG A 6 13.46 -5.02 4.77
N THR A 7 14.74 -4.70 5.00
CA THR A 7 15.26 -4.14 6.26
C THR A 7 14.96 -2.66 6.46
N LYS A 8 14.52 -1.94 5.42
CA LYS A 8 14.16 -0.52 5.56
C LYS A 8 12.84 -0.38 6.34
N PRO A 9 12.77 0.55 7.29
CA PRO A 9 11.51 0.88 7.95
C PRO A 9 10.48 1.36 6.94
N LYS A 10 9.20 1.22 7.29
CA LYS A 10 8.09 1.72 6.47
C LYS A 10 8.08 3.24 6.52
N THR A 11 7.75 3.86 5.39
CA THR A 11 7.40 5.28 5.32
C THR A 11 6.05 5.53 5.99
N ASP A 12 5.68 6.79 6.25
CA ASP A 12 4.36 7.14 6.80
C ASP A 12 3.23 6.55 5.96
N PHE A 13 3.31 6.68 4.64
CA PHE A 13 2.40 6.01 3.70
C PHE A 13 2.42 4.48 3.86
N GLY A 14 3.60 3.88 4.06
CA GLY A 14 3.71 2.44 4.33
C GLY A 14 3.07 2.00 5.64
N ILE A 15 3.04 2.87 6.66
CA ILE A 15 2.34 2.65 7.93
C ILE A 15 0.83 2.77 7.70
N GLU A 16 0.37 3.80 7.00
CA GLU A 16 -1.05 3.99 6.62
C GLU A 16 -1.61 2.75 5.90
N VAL A 17 -0.89 2.26 4.88
CA VAL A 17 -1.25 1.03 4.15
C VAL A 17 -1.40 -0.15 5.11
N ARG A 18 -0.46 -0.31 6.05
CA ARG A 18 -0.49 -1.40 7.02
C ARG A 18 -1.70 -1.32 7.95
N VAL A 19 -1.97 -0.13 8.48
CA VAL A 19 -3.12 0.13 9.36
C VAL A 19 -4.41 -0.17 8.60
N PHE A 20 -4.55 0.32 7.36
CA PHE A 20 -5.72 0.07 6.52
C PHE A 20 -5.94 -1.43 6.29
N THR A 21 -4.90 -2.16 5.87
CA THR A 21 -5.01 -3.62 5.64
C THR A 21 -5.35 -4.40 6.91
N ALA A 22 -4.85 -3.95 8.08
CA ALA A 22 -5.18 -4.57 9.36
C ALA A 22 -6.64 -4.30 9.78
N GLN A 23 -7.15 -3.09 9.52
CA GLN A 23 -8.53 -2.71 9.84
C GLN A 23 -9.56 -3.41 8.95
N THR A 24 -9.26 -3.56 7.67
CA THR A 24 -10.18 -4.10 6.66
C THR A 24 -10.06 -5.61 6.46
N GLY A 25 -9.02 -6.24 7.03
CA GLY A 25 -8.69 -7.64 6.77
C GLY A 25 -8.14 -7.92 5.37
N MET A 26 -8.00 -6.90 4.51
CA MET A 26 -7.46 -7.04 3.16
C MET A 26 -5.95 -7.26 3.18
N THR A 27 -5.44 -8.04 2.24
CA THR A 27 -4.01 -8.14 1.97
C THR A 27 -3.52 -6.95 1.16
N VAL A 28 -2.22 -6.63 1.25
CA VAL A 28 -1.58 -5.59 0.42
C VAL A 28 -1.71 -5.91 -1.08
N LYS A 29 -1.80 -7.19 -1.45
CA LYS A 29 -1.99 -7.61 -2.83
C LYS A 29 -3.40 -7.25 -3.33
N GLU A 30 -4.44 -7.57 -2.55
CA GLU A 30 -5.82 -7.23 -2.88
C GLU A 30 -6.03 -5.71 -2.94
N LEU A 31 -5.44 -4.97 -1.99
CA LEU A 31 -5.44 -3.51 -2.02
C LEU A 31 -4.85 -2.98 -3.33
N ALA A 32 -3.71 -3.53 -3.77
CA ALA A 32 -3.08 -3.11 -5.01
C ALA A 32 -3.97 -3.39 -6.23
N GLU A 33 -4.56 -4.58 -6.29
CA GLU A 33 -5.47 -4.99 -7.37
C GLU A 33 -6.72 -4.10 -7.42
N ARG A 34 -7.37 -3.85 -6.27
CA ARG A 34 -8.57 -3.00 -6.20
C ARG A 34 -8.28 -1.52 -6.48
N ALA A 35 -7.13 -1.02 -6.05
CA ALA A 35 -6.69 0.35 -6.34
C ALA A 35 -6.11 0.51 -7.76
N GLY A 36 -6.04 -0.56 -8.56
CA GLY A 36 -5.53 -0.50 -9.94
C GLY A 36 -4.03 -0.24 -10.04
N VAL A 37 -3.24 -0.58 -9.02
CA VAL A 37 -1.79 -0.36 -8.98
C VAL A 37 -1.02 -1.68 -8.92
N LYS A 38 0.19 -1.70 -9.49
CA LYS A 38 1.04 -2.89 -9.45
C LYS A 38 1.50 -3.18 -8.02
N TYR A 39 1.28 -4.40 -7.53
CA TYR A 39 1.67 -4.84 -6.17
C TYR A 39 3.13 -4.54 -5.82
N THR A 40 4.07 -4.82 -6.74
CA THR A 40 5.50 -4.58 -6.50
C THR A 40 5.78 -3.10 -6.26
N THR A 41 5.16 -2.22 -7.04
CA THR A 41 5.31 -0.77 -6.93
C THR A 41 4.75 -0.28 -5.61
N LEU A 42 3.56 -0.73 -5.20
CA LEU A 42 2.98 -0.40 -3.90
C LEU A 42 3.93 -0.78 -2.76
N VAL A 43 4.46 -2.00 -2.76
CA VAL A 43 5.38 -2.46 -1.72
C VAL A 43 6.69 -1.66 -1.70
N GLU A 44 7.26 -1.35 -2.86
CA GLU A 44 8.48 -0.54 -2.94
C GLU A 44 8.24 0.89 -2.45
N THR A 45 7.12 1.51 -2.83
CA THR A 45 6.70 2.83 -2.34
C THR A 45 6.52 2.84 -0.81
N THR A 46 5.97 1.78 -0.21
CA THR A 46 5.87 1.69 1.27
C THR A 46 7.21 1.68 2.01
N THR A 47 8.31 1.42 1.30
CA THR A 47 9.69 1.40 1.85
C THR A 47 10.56 2.52 1.29
N GLY A 48 9.98 3.48 0.56
CA GLY A 48 10.70 4.61 -0.04
C GLY A 48 11.68 4.21 -1.15
N ARG A 49 11.47 3.07 -1.83
CA ARG A 49 12.36 2.58 -2.91
C ARG A 49 11.97 3.08 -4.30
N CYS A 50 10.75 3.57 -4.48
CA CYS A 50 10.22 4.06 -5.75
C CYS A 50 9.45 5.38 -5.53
N ALA A 51 9.45 6.26 -6.53
CA ALA A 51 8.77 7.54 -6.52
C ALA A 51 7.23 7.36 -6.54
N GLY A 52 6.61 7.43 -5.36
CA GLY A 52 5.18 7.21 -5.17
C GLY A 52 4.27 8.38 -5.52
N HIS A 53 4.76 9.46 -6.14
CA HIS A 53 4.00 10.70 -6.35
C HIS A 53 2.64 10.51 -7.05
N GLN A 54 2.54 9.61 -8.04
CA GLN A 54 1.27 9.25 -8.68
C GLN A 54 0.53 8.12 -7.95
N LEU A 55 1.25 7.19 -7.32
CA LEU A 55 0.66 6.00 -6.69
C LEU A 55 0.01 6.32 -5.33
N ILE A 56 0.65 7.16 -4.52
CA ILE A 56 0.21 7.47 -3.15
C ILE A 56 -1.18 8.15 -3.17
N PRO A 57 -1.45 9.17 -4.02
CA PRO A 57 -2.78 9.77 -4.10
C PRO A 57 -3.85 8.76 -4.50
N VAL A 58 -3.60 7.93 -5.51
CA VAL A 58 -4.56 6.91 -6.00
C VAL A 58 -4.92 5.92 -4.90
N VAL A 59 -3.91 5.40 -4.19
CA VAL A 59 -4.14 4.43 -3.12
C VAL A 59 -4.82 5.07 -1.91
N ARG A 60 -4.47 6.32 -1.57
CA ARG A 60 -5.15 7.05 -0.48
C ARG A 60 -6.60 7.37 -0.80
N GLU A 61 -6.90 7.77 -2.03
CA GLU A 61 -8.27 8.00 -2.50
C GLU A 61 -9.10 6.72 -2.38
N PHE A 62 -8.56 5.58 -2.86
CA PHE A 62 -9.21 4.28 -2.69
C PHE A 62 -9.50 3.96 -1.22
N MET A 63 -8.51 4.12 -0.32
CA MET A 63 -8.70 3.85 1.11
C MET A 63 -9.75 4.76 1.76
N GLN A 64 -9.83 6.03 1.33
CA GLN A 64 -10.83 6.98 1.82
C GLN A 64 -12.23 6.62 1.32
N ASN A 65 -12.38 6.24 0.06
CA ASN A 65 -13.66 5.84 -0.51
C ASN A 65 -14.17 4.53 0.10
N TYR A 66 -13.29 3.56 0.32
CA TYR A 66 -13.64 2.30 0.99
C TYR A 66 -14.28 2.53 2.36
N ARG A 67 -13.78 3.49 3.14
CA ARG A 67 -14.32 3.84 4.46
C ARG A 67 -15.66 4.59 4.43
N LYS A 68 -16.07 5.13 3.28
CA LYS A 68 -17.36 5.82 3.13
C LYS A 68 -18.47 4.87 2.68
N GLU A 69 -18.10 3.75 2.08
CA GLU A 69 -19.02 2.74 1.55
C GLU A 69 -19.35 1.62 2.57
N GLU A 70 -18.62 1.55 3.70
CA GLU A 70 -18.97 0.76 4.90
C GLU A 70 -19.62 1.62 5.98
#